data_AF-A0A090AR71-F1
#
_entry.id   AF-A0A090AR71-F1
#
_cell.length_a   1.000
_cell.length_b   1.000
_cell.length_c   1.000
_cell.angle_alpha   90.00
_cell.angle_beta   90.00
_cell.angle_gamma   90.00
#
_symmetry.space_group_name_H-M   'P 1'
#
loop_
_entity.id
_entity.type
_entity.pdbx_description
1 polymer ?
#
loop_
_entity_poly.entity_id
_entity_poly.type
_entity_poly.pdbx_seq_one_letter_code
_entity_poly.pdbx_strand_id
1 'polypeptide(L)'
;MAPLGPFHIQNGVRIDFSPWPYPSATRLLIENLQQTVIGNRDTAFIQQLEPDFVVHDLVDYHFVKVAMQKYAHQGLTDRSFEDSLNREEVIII
;
A
#
# COMPACT_ATOMS: atom_id res chain seq x y z
N MET A 1 -14.60 42.69 -1.66
CA MET A 1 -14.12 41.64 -2.58
C MET A 1 -12.74 41.23 -2.11
N ALA A 2 -12.62 40.08 -1.45
CA ALA A 2 -11.36 39.55 -0.94
C ALA A 2 -10.77 38.53 -1.93
N PRO A 3 -9.45 38.45 -2.09
CA PRO A 3 -8.80 37.66 -3.14
C PRO A 3 -8.94 36.16 -2.88
N LEU A 4 -9.08 35.40 -3.96
CA LEU A 4 -9.07 33.92 -3.95
C LEU A 4 -7.64 33.45 -3.63
N GLY A 5 -7.38 33.14 -2.35
CA GLY A 5 -6.20 32.41 -1.89
C GLY A 5 -6.22 30.94 -2.36
N PRO A 6 -5.08 30.23 -2.34
CA PRO A 6 -4.93 28.96 -3.01
C PRO A 6 -5.96 27.98 -2.47
N PHE A 7 -6.69 27.34 -3.38
CA PHE A 7 -7.67 26.31 -3.08
C PHE A 7 -7.01 25.25 -2.18
N HIS A 8 -7.17 25.39 -0.86
CA HIS A 8 -7.01 24.29 0.07
C HIS A 8 -8.20 23.39 -0.18
N ILE A 9 -8.01 22.41 -1.05
CA ILE A 9 -8.92 21.28 -1.11
C ILE A 9 -8.76 20.56 0.23
N GLN A 10 -9.58 20.92 1.22
CA GLN A 10 -9.89 19.98 2.30
C GLN A 10 -10.73 18.87 1.66
N ASN A 11 -10.04 17.95 0.99
CA ASN A 11 -10.63 16.67 0.61
C ASN A 11 -11.06 16.04 1.95
N GLY A 12 -12.36 16.04 2.24
CA GLY A 12 -12.89 15.29 3.39
C GLY A 12 -12.27 13.91 3.38
N VAL A 13 -11.65 13.53 4.51
CA VAL A 13 -10.79 12.35 4.73
C VAL A 13 -11.10 11.27 3.70
N ARG A 14 -10.40 11.30 2.56
CA ARG A 14 -10.40 10.15 1.67
C ARG A 14 -9.63 9.09 2.43
N ILE A 15 -10.14 7.85 2.40
CA ILE A 15 -9.33 6.68 2.76
C ILE A 15 -8.05 6.83 1.94
N ASP A 16 -6.96 7.22 2.59
CA ASP A 16 -5.78 7.73 1.91
C ASP A 16 -5.09 6.54 1.26
N PHE A 17 -5.02 6.54 -0.07
CA PHE A 17 -4.33 5.49 -0.82
C PHE A 17 -2.84 5.78 -0.74
N SER A 18 -2.21 5.34 0.35
CA SER A 18 -0.76 5.36 0.44
C SER A 18 -0.19 4.44 -0.66
N PRO A 19 0.71 4.94 -1.53
CA PRO A 19 1.26 4.16 -2.63
C PRO A 19 2.26 3.09 -2.17
N TRP A 20 2.71 3.14 -0.91
CA TRP A 20 3.70 2.22 -0.38
C TRP A 20 3.09 0.83 -0.11
N PRO A 21 3.64 -0.26 -0.69
CA PRO A 21 3.13 -1.61 -0.48
C PRO A 21 3.57 -2.15 0.90
N TYR A 22 2.86 -1.77 1.96
CA TYR A 22 3.24 -2.18 3.32
C TYR A 22 3.34 -3.71 3.45
N PRO A 23 4.42 -4.25 4.04
CA PRO A 23 4.59 -5.68 4.27
C PRO A 23 3.39 -6.36 4.94
N SER A 24 2.75 -5.70 5.91
CA SER A 24 1.56 -6.21 6.61
C SER A 24 0.38 -6.45 5.66
N ALA A 25 0.15 -5.55 4.71
CA ALA A 25 -0.92 -5.70 3.72
C ALA A 25 -0.62 -6.83 2.74
N THR A 26 0.64 -6.98 2.31
CA THR A 26 1.07 -8.11 1.46
C THR A 26 0.86 -9.46 2.17
N ARG A 27 1.25 -9.58 3.45
CA ARG A 27 1.02 -10.82 4.20
C ARG A 27 -0.46 -11.16 4.28
N LEU A 28 -1.28 -10.20 4.71
CA LEU A 28 -2.72 -10.40 4.81
C LEU A 28 -3.32 -10.81 3.46
N LEU A 29 -2.88 -10.21 2.36
CA LEU A 29 -3.33 -10.57 1.02
C LEU A 29 -3.03 -12.04 0.71
N ILE A 30 -1.81 -12.52 0.97
CA ILE A 30 -1.44 -13.91 0.72
C ILE A 30 -2.26 -14.87 1.59
N GLU A 31 -2.39 -14.57 2.89
CA GLU A 31 -3.21 -15.36 3.81
C GLU A 31 -4.67 -15.45 3.35
N ASN A 32 -5.26 -14.34 2.89
CA ASN A 32 -6.62 -14.32 2.37
C ASN A 32 -6.75 -15.09 1.04
N LEU A 33 -5.77 -14.97 0.14
CA LEU A 33 -5.76 -15.70 -1.13
C LEU A 33 -5.70 -17.21 -0.91
N GLN A 34 -4.98 -17.68 0.12
CA GLN A 34 -4.94 -19.10 0.48
C GLN A 34 -6.28 -19.64 0.97
N GLN A 35 -7.11 -18.79 1.58
CA GLN A 35 -8.45 -19.17 2.05
C GLN A 35 -9.54 -18.95 0.97
N THR A 36 -9.24 -18.18 -0.07
CA THR A 36 -10.21 -17.82 -1.09
C THR A 36 -10.48 -18.98 -2.03
N VAL A 37 -11.75 -19.36 -2.16
CA VAL A 37 -12.18 -20.36 -3.15
C VAL A 37 -12.20 -19.71 -4.53
N ILE A 38 -11.26 -20.12 -5.40
CA ILE A 38 -11.16 -19.64 -6.78
C ILE A 38 -11.67 -20.75 -7.71
N GLY A 39 -12.79 -20.51 -8.40
CA GLY A 39 -13.38 -21.48 -9.32
C GLY A 39 -12.56 -21.71 -10.58
N ASN A 40 -12.53 -22.95 -11.07
CA ASN A 40 -12.02 -23.36 -12.40
C ASN A 40 -10.52 -23.05 -12.69
N ARG A 41 -9.63 -23.09 -11.68
CA ARG A 41 -8.17 -22.89 -11.83
C ARG A 41 -7.36 -23.77 -10.88
N ASP A 42 -6.11 -24.03 -11.23
CA ASP A 42 -5.12 -24.59 -10.31
C ASP A 42 -4.55 -23.48 -9.41
N THR A 43 -4.79 -23.59 -8.11
CA THR A 43 -4.32 -22.65 -7.08
C THR A 43 -3.27 -23.27 -6.17
N ALA A 44 -2.73 -24.45 -6.51
CA ALA A 44 -1.75 -25.16 -5.67
C ALA A 44 -0.50 -24.31 -5.40
N PHE A 45 -0.10 -23.46 -6.34
CA PHE A 45 1.05 -22.56 -6.15
C PHE A 45 0.79 -21.49 -5.07
N ILE A 46 -0.45 -21.00 -4.91
CA ILE A 46 -0.81 -20.00 -3.88
C ILE A 46 -0.64 -20.60 -2.48
N GLN A 47 -0.99 -21.89 -2.34
CA GLN A 47 -0.83 -22.64 -1.08
C GLN A 47 0.65 -22.88 -0.72
N GLN A 48 1.57 -22.68 -1.67
CA GLN A 48 3.01 -22.83 -1.46
C GLN A 48 3.72 -21.49 -1.20
N LEU A 49 3.02 -20.36 -1.30
CA LEU A 49 3.59 -19.05 -1.00
C LEU A 49 3.69 -18.85 0.51
N GLU A 50 4.92 -18.67 0.99
CA GLU A 50 5.18 -18.24 2.36
C GLU A 50 5.08 -16.70 2.41
N PRO A 51 4.23 -16.10 3.27
CA PRO A 51 4.00 -14.65 3.29
C PRO A 51 5.26 -13.79 3.44
N ASP A 52 6.20 -14.17 4.31
CA ASP A 52 7.44 -13.41 4.51
C ASP A 52 8.36 -13.49 3.28
N PHE A 53 8.43 -14.66 2.62
CA PHE A 53 9.12 -14.81 1.35
C PHE A 53 8.54 -13.89 0.29
N VAL A 54 7.22 -13.80 0.15
CA VAL A 54 6.57 -12.90 -0.82
C VAL A 54 6.94 -11.45 -0.54
N VAL A 55 6.87 -11.02 0.73
CA VAL A 55 7.25 -9.67 1.17
C VAL A 55 8.70 -9.35 0.79
N HIS A 56 9.62 -10.30 0.97
CA HIS A 56 11.05 -10.03 0.81
C HIS A 56 11.59 -10.25 -0.60
N ASP A 57 11.01 -11.18 -1.36
CA ASP A 57 11.56 -11.64 -2.65
C ASP A 57 10.73 -11.19 -3.85
N LEU A 58 9.39 -11.17 -3.71
CA LEU A 58 8.50 -10.89 -4.84
C LEU A 58 8.06 -9.42 -4.93
N VAL A 59 8.08 -8.68 -3.82
CA VAL A 59 7.74 -7.26 -3.80
C VAL A 59 8.99 -6.40 -4.06
N ASP A 60 9.02 -5.73 -5.21
CA ASP A 60 10.07 -4.76 -5.52
C ASP A 60 9.72 -3.36 -4.99
N TYR A 61 10.27 -3.03 -3.82
CA TYR A 61 10.11 -1.74 -3.17
C TYR A 61 10.82 -0.58 -3.89
N HIS A 62 11.82 -0.86 -4.72
CA HIS A 62 12.66 0.18 -5.32
C HIS A 62 11.85 1.10 -6.24
N PHE A 63 11.04 0.53 -7.13
CA PHE A 63 10.27 1.32 -8.10
C PHE A 63 9.26 2.25 -7.41
N VAL A 64 8.57 1.76 -6.38
CA VAL A 64 7.63 2.57 -5.61
C VAL A 64 8.38 3.65 -4.84
N LYS A 65 9.50 3.32 -4.20
CA LYS A 65 10.33 4.29 -3.47
C LYS A 65 10.78 5.43 -4.39
N VAL A 66 11.29 5.11 -5.57
CA VAL A 66 11.74 6.10 -6.58
C VAL A 66 10.58 6.97 -7.06
N ALA A 67 9.41 6.37 -7.33
CA ALA A 67 8.23 7.12 -7.74
C ALA A 67 7.75 8.08 -6.64
N MET A 68 7.66 7.61 -5.39
CA MET A 68 7.27 8.42 -4.24
C MET A 68 8.24 9.59 -4.03
N GLN A 69 9.55 9.37 -4.16
CA GLN A 69 10.54 10.46 -4.08
C GLN A 69 10.34 11.50 -5.18
N LYS A 70 10.13 11.05 -6.44
CA LYS A 70 9.93 11.93 -7.59
C LYS A 70 8.68 12.81 -7.45
N TYR A 71 7.62 12.27 -6.87
CA TYR A 71 6.31 12.91 -6.78
C TYR A 71 5.93 13.37 -5.37
N ALA A 72 6.89 13.41 -4.43
CA ALA A 72 6.65 13.76 -3.02
C ALA A 72 5.94 15.12 -2.83
N HIS A 73 6.17 16.07 -3.73
CA HIS A 73 5.56 17.41 -3.71
C HIS A 73 4.07 17.44 -4.09
N GLN A 74 3.48 16.32 -4.51
CA GLN A 74 2.09 16.24 -4.98
C GLN A 74 1.09 15.81 -3.89
N GLY A 75 1.56 15.67 -2.64
CA GLY A 75 0.68 15.27 -1.53
C GLY A 75 0.20 13.82 -1.64
N LEU A 76 1.11 12.90 -2.00
CA LEU A 76 0.82 11.46 -2.14
C LEU A 76 0.53 10.74 -0.82
N THR A 77 0.80 11.40 0.30
CA THR A 77 0.67 10.88 1.65
C THR A 77 0.49 12.07 2.58
N ASP A 78 -0.30 11.86 3.63
CA ASP A 78 -0.48 12.79 4.75
C ASP A 78 0.76 12.97 5.64
N ARG A 79 1.85 12.23 5.39
CA ARG A 79 3.05 12.16 6.26
C ARG A 79 4.33 12.52 5.52
N SER A 80 5.43 12.63 6.28
CA SER A 80 6.76 12.76 5.71
C SER A 80 7.13 11.50 4.94
N PHE A 81 7.96 11.63 3.91
CA PHE A 81 8.36 10.49 3.07
C PHE A 81 8.92 9.32 3.88
N GLU A 82 9.81 9.58 4.85
CA GLU A 82 10.43 8.52 5.67
C GLU A 82 9.43 7.84 6.60
N ASP A 83 8.49 8.60 7.17
CA ASP A 83 7.43 8.05 8.02
C ASP A 83 6.44 7.22 7.19
N SER A 84 6.23 7.56 5.92
CA SER A 84 5.34 6.83 5.01
C SER A 84 5.91 5.48 4.56
N LEU A 85 7.20 5.20 4.78
CA LEU A 85 7.79 3.88 4.48
C LEU A 85 7.60 2.88 5.64
N ASN A 86 7.38 3.39 6.85
CA ASN A 86 7.40 2.62 8.08
C ASN A 86 6.02 2.64 8.75
N ARG A 87 5.17 1.69 8.37
CA ARG A 87 3.88 1.47 9.02
C ARG A 87 3.60 -0.01 9.11
N GLU A 88 3.07 -0.41 10.26
CA GLU A 88 2.45 -1.71 10.46
C GLU A 88 0.94 -1.49 10.51
N GLU A 89 0.22 -2.07 9.55
CA GLU A 89 -1.24 -2.09 9.60
C GLU A 89 -1.68 -3.24 10.51
N VAL A 90 -2.20 -2.90 11.68
CA VAL A 90 -2.85 -3.89 12.55
C VAL A 90 -4.31 -4.00 12.12
N ILE A 91 -4.66 -5.13 11.52
CA ILE A 91 -6.02 -5.40 11.06
C ILE A 91 -6.68 -6.27 12.11
N ILE A 92 -7.52 -5.63 12.94
CA ILE A 92 -8.33 -6.32 13.94
C ILE A 92 -9.61 -6.76 13.24
N ILE A 93 -9.79 -8.08 13.12
CA ILE A 93 -10.96 -8.71 12.51
C ILE A 93 -11.95 -9.14 13.59
#